data_AF-A0A538A010-F1
#
_entry.id   AF-A0A538A010-F1
#
_cell.length_a   1.000
_cell.length_b   1.000
_cell.length_c   1.000
_cell.angle_alpha   90.00
_cell.angle_beta   90.00
_cell.angle_gamma   90.00
#
_symmetry.space_group_name_H-M   'P 1'
#
loop_
_entity.id
_entity.type
_entity.pdbx_description
1 polymer ?
#
loop_
_entity_poly.entity_id
_entity_poly.type
_entity_poly.pdbx_seq_one_letter_code
_entity_poly.pdbx_strand_id
1 'polypeptide(L)'
;MRGVASASRPGQIGHPSLDGGRLFYTVSKRHVNSIKRRGLRSGERGTVLRSRTAELLNPSVNGRHLLYVRVSRGPEPPLATHPRNLIQALMIKRIGHRGPGRRIYSHSPDRNLWSTSLSGRRGFVTLLGRGGPKIVSAHR
;
A
#
# COMPACT_ATOMS: atom_id res chain seq x y z
N MET A 1 15.09 20.07 -12.49
CA MET A 1 14.10 19.28 -11.70
C MET A 1 14.75 18.80 -10.39
N ARG A 2 14.00 18.71 -9.28
CA ARG A 2 14.52 18.25 -7.97
C ARG A 2 13.98 16.86 -7.62
N GLY A 3 14.87 15.90 -7.35
CA GLY A 3 14.48 14.57 -6.87
C GLY A 3 13.92 14.58 -5.44
N VAL A 4 12.76 13.96 -5.23
CA VAL A 4 12.06 13.92 -3.93
C VAL A 4 12.10 12.54 -3.25
N ALA A 5 12.46 11.49 -3.97
CA ALA A 5 12.71 10.16 -3.41
C ALA A 5 13.65 9.36 -4.32
N SER A 6 14.44 8.47 -3.73
CA SER A 6 15.28 7.50 -4.45
C SER A 6 15.38 6.20 -3.66
N ALA A 7 15.61 5.10 -4.36
CA ALA A 7 15.90 3.79 -3.78
C ALA A 7 17.11 3.20 -4.50
N SER A 8 18.06 2.67 -3.74
CA SER A 8 19.19 1.91 -4.31
C SER A 8 18.71 0.55 -4.78
N ARG A 9 19.26 0.05 -5.88
CA ARG A 9 18.98 -1.31 -6.39
C ARG A 9 19.29 -2.36 -5.32
N PRO A 10 18.51 -3.45 -5.20
CA PRO A 10 17.31 -3.80 -5.98
C PRO A 10 16.01 -3.16 -5.46
N GLY A 11 16.09 -2.11 -4.65
CA GLY A 11 14.93 -1.44 -4.08
C GLY A 11 14.08 -0.70 -5.12
N GLN A 12 12.78 -0.66 -4.86
CA GLN A 12 11.78 -0.04 -5.73
C GLN A 12 11.03 1.08 -5.01
N ILE A 13 10.57 2.06 -5.77
CA ILE A 13 9.66 3.11 -5.33
C ILE A 13 8.32 2.90 -6.02
N GLY A 14 7.23 2.87 -5.26
CA GLY A 14 5.88 2.75 -5.82
C GLY A 14 5.14 4.08 -5.90
N HIS A 15 3.86 3.98 -6.24
CA HIS A 15 2.99 5.11 -6.57
C HIS A 15 2.99 6.20 -5.47
N PRO A 16 3.11 7.49 -5.85
CA PRO A 16 3.05 8.61 -4.91
C PRO A 16 1.61 8.99 -4.56
N SER A 17 1.38 9.47 -3.34
CA SER A 17 0.15 10.13 -2.90
C SER A 17 0.47 11.47 -2.27
N LEU A 18 -0.37 12.46 -2.51
CA LEU A 18 -0.22 13.82 -1.99
C LEU A 18 -1.40 14.18 -1.08
N ASP A 19 -1.09 14.78 0.07
CA ASP A 19 -2.10 15.35 0.97
C ASP A 19 -1.45 16.44 1.83
N GLY A 20 -2.08 17.62 1.90
CA GLY A 20 -1.66 18.71 2.79
C GLY A 20 -0.17 19.10 2.69
N GLY A 21 0.40 19.16 1.49
CA GLY A 21 1.81 19.51 1.26
C GLY A 21 2.82 18.41 1.63
N ARG A 22 2.34 17.18 1.83
CA ARG A 22 3.15 16.01 2.15
C ARG A 22 3.02 14.97 1.04
N LEU A 23 4.16 14.40 0.66
CA LEU A 23 4.29 13.28 -0.26
C LEU A 23 4.38 11.98 0.54
N PHE A 24 3.59 11.00 0.14
CA PHE A 24 3.61 9.64 0.65
C PHE A 24 3.95 8.69 -0.48
N TYR A 25 4.82 7.73 -0.23
CA TYR A 25 5.29 6.81 -1.25
C TYR A 25 5.77 5.51 -0.62
N THR A 26 5.75 4.43 -1.39
CA THR A 26 6.27 3.14 -0.92
C THR A 26 7.75 3.02 -1.28
N VAL A 27 8.48 2.35 -0.41
CA VAL A 27 9.84 1.88 -0.67
C VAL A 27 9.87 0.40 -0.33
N SER A 28 10.05 -0.43 -1.34
CA SER A 28 10.20 -1.88 -1.22
C SER A 28 11.68 -2.25 -1.31
N LYS A 29 12.17 -2.99 -0.32
CA LYS A 29 13.54 -3.54 -0.28
C LYS A 29 13.46 -5.02 0.09
N ARG A 30 14.52 -5.78 -0.21
CA ARG A 30 14.61 -7.24 0.02
C ARG A 30 14.04 -7.72 1.36
N HIS A 31 14.32 -7.01 2.46
CA HIS A 31 13.92 -7.40 3.81
C HIS A 31 12.99 -6.40 4.52
N VAL A 32 12.60 -5.33 3.84
CA VAL A 32 11.78 -4.28 4.45
C VAL A 32 11.00 -3.51 3.40
N ASN A 33 9.70 -3.43 3.63
CA ASN A 33 8.79 -2.58 2.87
C ASN A 33 8.29 -1.47 3.77
N SER A 34 8.12 -0.27 3.22
CA SER A 34 7.71 0.88 4.02
C SER A 34 6.89 1.87 3.21
N ILE A 35 5.94 2.52 3.88
CA ILE A 35 5.29 3.73 3.39
C ILE A 35 5.97 4.90 4.09
N LYS A 36 6.62 5.74 3.30
CA LYS A 36 7.38 6.92 3.72
C LYS A 36 6.52 8.18 3.59
N ARG A 37 6.91 9.20 4.33
CA ARG A 37 6.36 10.57 4.27
C ARG A 37 7.49 11.55 4.04
N ARG A 38 7.27 12.54 3.18
CA ARG A 38 8.16 13.68 2.97
C ARG A 38 7.37 14.99 2.91
N GLY A 39 7.70 15.96 3.74
CA GLY A 39 7.20 17.33 3.61
C GLY A 39 7.81 17.99 2.39
N LEU A 40 6.97 18.52 1.49
CA LEU A 40 7.45 19.15 0.25
C LEU A 40 8.12 20.50 0.50
N ARG A 41 7.64 21.26 1.50
CA ARG A 41 8.23 22.55 1.92
C ARG A 41 9.33 22.37 2.97
N SER A 42 9.02 21.73 4.09
CA SER A 42 9.95 21.57 5.22
C SER A 42 11.08 20.57 4.97
N GLY A 43 10.93 19.67 4.00
CA GLY A 43 11.87 18.57 3.78
C GLY A 43 11.83 17.46 4.83
N GLU A 44 10.96 17.59 5.85
CA GLU A 44 10.80 16.64 6.95
C GLU A 44 10.51 15.23 6.42
N ARG A 45 11.18 14.21 6.97
CA ARG A 45 11.08 12.82 6.51
C ARG A 45 10.56 11.94 7.63
N GLY A 46 9.74 10.95 7.28
CA GLY A 46 9.19 10.01 8.24
C GLY A 46 8.82 8.66 7.62
N THR A 47 8.59 7.68 8.47
CA THR A 47 8.02 6.38 8.08
C THR A 47 6.63 6.27 8.70
N VAL A 48 5.61 6.08 7.87
CA VAL A 48 4.21 5.95 8.29
C VAL A 48 3.88 4.51 8.65
N LEU A 49 4.40 3.57 7.87
CA LEU A 49 4.22 2.14 8.07
C LEU A 49 5.47 1.40 7.62
N ARG A 50 5.83 0.34 8.33
CA ARG A 50 6.94 -0.55 8.00
C ARG A 50 6.47 -1.99 8.15
N SER A 51 6.93 -2.86 7.27
CA SER A 51 6.72 -4.30 7.35
C SER A 51 7.97 -5.05 6.91
N ARG A 52 8.27 -6.17 7.57
CA ARG A 52 9.32 -7.11 7.15
C ARG A 52 8.76 -8.35 6.44
N THR A 53 7.46 -8.59 6.56
CA THR A 53 6.80 -9.84 6.14
C THR A 53 5.70 -9.63 5.11
N ALA A 54 5.36 -8.37 4.81
CA ALA A 54 4.33 -8.01 3.85
C ALA A 54 4.82 -6.87 2.97
N GLU A 55 4.40 -6.88 1.72
CA GLU A 55 4.56 -5.76 0.81
C GLU A 55 3.49 -4.70 1.09
N LEU A 56 3.85 -3.44 0.85
CA LEU A 56 2.99 -2.27 1.05
C LEU A 56 2.96 -1.51 -0.26
N LEU A 57 1.79 -1.40 -0.86
CA LEU A 57 1.61 -0.89 -2.22
C LEU A 57 0.54 0.20 -2.25
N ASN A 58 0.61 1.04 -3.28
CA ASN A 58 -0.43 1.97 -3.72
C ASN A 58 -1.04 2.76 -2.55
N PRO A 59 -0.24 3.61 -1.88
CA PRO A 59 -0.74 4.45 -0.79
C PRO A 59 -1.68 5.52 -1.34
N SER A 60 -2.73 5.83 -0.61
CA SER A 60 -3.58 7.00 -0.81
C SER A 60 -3.92 7.64 0.53
N VAL A 61 -3.70 8.94 0.67
CA VAL A 61 -3.85 9.67 1.91
C VAL A 61 -4.94 10.72 1.80
N ASN A 62 -5.75 10.83 2.87
CA ASN A 62 -6.71 11.90 3.07
C ASN A 62 -6.65 12.31 4.55
N GLY A 63 -6.05 13.46 4.83
CA GLY A 63 -5.78 13.93 6.19
C GLY A 63 -4.97 12.93 7.02
N ARG A 64 -5.56 12.41 8.12
CA ARG A 64 -4.90 11.43 9.01
C ARG A 64 -5.14 9.98 8.63
N HIS A 65 -5.75 9.69 7.48
CA HIS A 65 -6.06 8.34 7.05
C HIS A 65 -5.20 7.94 5.86
N LEU A 66 -4.64 6.73 5.93
CA LEU A 66 -3.87 6.08 4.89
C LEU A 66 -4.61 4.84 4.44
N LEU A 67 -5.02 4.83 3.18
CA LEU A 67 -5.45 3.66 2.44
C LEU A 67 -4.25 3.05 1.73
N TYR A 68 -4.09 1.74 1.76
CA TYR A 68 -3.00 1.07 1.05
C TYR A 68 -3.33 -0.40 0.79
N VAL A 69 -2.64 -0.99 -0.18
CA VAL A 69 -2.70 -2.43 -0.44
C VAL A 69 -1.62 -3.14 0.35
N ARG A 70 -1.99 -4.18 1.10
CA ARG A 70 -1.07 -5.07 1.80
C ARG A 70 -1.03 -6.41 1.09
N VAL A 71 0.17 -6.85 0.70
CA VAL A 71 0.39 -8.19 0.14
C VAL A 71 1.10 -9.05 1.17
N SER A 72 0.45 -10.12 1.62
CA SER A 72 1.02 -11.07 2.59
C SER A 72 1.13 -12.44 1.97
N ARG A 73 2.02 -13.26 2.52
CA ARG A 73 2.05 -14.70 2.20
C ARG A 73 0.81 -15.35 2.81
N GLY A 74 0.08 -16.13 2.02
CA GLY A 74 -0.98 -16.98 2.49
C GLY A 74 -0.44 -18.20 3.26
N PRO A 75 -1.33 -18.96 3.92
CA PRO A 75 -0.96 -20.24 4.51
C PRO A 75 -0.50 -21.18 3.39
N GLU A 76 0.63 -21.86 3.62
CA GLU A 76 1.23 -22.79 2.67
C GLU A 76 1.36 -24.17 3.33
N PRO A 77 0.86 -25.25 2.70
CA PRO A 77 1.11 -26.60 3.16
C PRO A 77 2.60 -26.94 3.15
N PRO A 78 3.11 -27.78 4.08
CA PRO A 78 4.53 -28.16 4.15
C PRO A 78 5.11 -28.76 2.87
N LEU A 79 4.25 -29.30 1.98
CA LEU A 79 4.61 -29.98 0.73
C LEU A 79 4.13 -29.24 -0.52
N ALA A 80 3.89 -27.93 -0.45
CA ALA A 80 3.40 -27.17 -1.59
C ALA A 80 4.45 -27.15 -2.73
N THR A 81 4.09 -27.72 -3.87
CA THR A 81 4.86 -27.66 -5.14
C THR A 81 4.47 -26.48 -6.03
N HIS A 82 3.48 -25.69 -5.60
CA HIS A 82 2.94 -24.55 -6.33
C HIS A 82 3.50 -23.24 -5.77
N PRO A 83 3.56 -22.15 -6.57
CA PRO A 83 3.98 -20.86 -6.07
C PRO A 83 3.10 -20.39 -4.91
N ARG A 84 3.74 -19.73 -3.93
CA ARG A 84 3.09 -19.20 -2.72
C ARG A 84 1.84 -18.39 -3.06
N ASN A 85 0.73 -18.74 -2.42
CA ASN A 85 -0.47 -17.93 -2.49
C ASN A 85 -0.20 -16.54 -1.87
N LEU A 86 -0.39 -15.49 -2.65
CA LEU A 86 -0.26 -14.11 -2.18
C LEU A 86 -1.63 -13.54 -1.89
N ILE A 87 -1.85 -13.14 -0.63
CA ILE A 87 -3.10 -12.54 -0.19
C ILE A 87 -2.97 -11.04 -0.23
N GLN A 88 -3.81 -10.40 -1.04
CA GLN A 88 -3.92 -8.95 -1.10
C GLN A 88 -5.14 -8.47 -0.29
N ALA A 89 -4.92 -7.41 0.47
CA ALA A 89 -5.96 -6.77 1.26
C ALA A 89 -5.88 -5.26 1.14
N LEU A 90 -7.03 -4.61 0.99
CA LEU A 90 -7.15 -3.17 1.12
C LEU A 90 -7.22 -2.83 2.60
N MET A 91 -6.29 -2.00 3.06
CA MET A 91 -6.10 -1.65 4.45
C MET A 91 -6.34 -0.17 4.65
N ILE A 92 -6.97 0.19 5.78
CA ILE A 92 -7.06 1.56 6.27
C ILE A 92 -6.30 1.69 7.58
N LYS A 93 -5.49 2.75 7.69
CA LYS A 93 -4.69 3.07 8.87
C LYS A 93 -4.85 4.53 9.25
N ARG A 94 -4.96 4.80 10.56
CA ARG A 94 -4.77 6.16 11.09
C ARG A 94 -3.28 6.46 11.24
N ILE A 95 -2.81 7.52 10.60
CA ILE A 95 -1.42 7.98 10.67
C ILE A 95 -1.12 8.44 12.12
N GLY A 96 0.03 8.05 12.64
CA GLY A 96 0.43 8.31 14.04
C GLY A 96 0.00 7.24 15.04
N HIS A 97 -0.89 6.33 14.67
CA HIS A 97 -1.27 5.19 15.52
C HIS A 97 -0.31 4.00 15.31
N ARG A 98 -0.22 3.11 16.29
CA ARG A 98 0.54 1.85 16.17
C ARG A 98 -0.18 0.85 15.26
N GLY A 99 0.56 -0.16 14.79
CA GLY A 99 0.03 -1.28 14.00
C GLY A 99 -0.27 -0.97 12.53
N PRO A 100 -0.68 -1.98 11.74
CA PRO A 100 -0.94 -1.83 10.32
C PRO A 100 -2.29 -1.15 10.01
N GLY A 101 -3.19 -1.03 10.98
CA GLY A 101 -4.58 -0.63 10.73
C GLY A 101 -5.49 -1.84 10.51
N ARG A 102 -6.68 -1.62 9.94
CA ARG A 102 -7.68 -2.66 9.70
C ARG A 102 -7.84 -2.95 8.21
N ARG A 103 -8.23 -4.18 7.88
CA ARG A 103 -8.67 -4.55 6.53
C ARG A 103 -10.08 -4.01 6.31
N ILE A 104 -10.33 -3.42 5.14
CA ILE A 104 -11.67 -2.96 4.73
C ILE A 104 -12.17 -3.69 3.47
N TYR A 105 -11.28 -4.34 2.73
CA TYR A 105 -11.66 -5.15 1.57
C TYR A 105 -10.63 -6.25 1.30
N SER A 106 -11.12 -7.38 0.79
CA SER A 106 -10.33 -8.48 0.22
C SER A 106 -11.10 -9.06 -0.97
N HIS A 107 -10.39 -9.72 -1.86
CA HIS A 107 -10.97 -10.38 -3.04
C HIS A 107 -10.46 -11.81 -3.15
N SER A 108 -11.06 -12.55 -4.08
CA SER A 108 -10.62 -13.88 -4.51
C SER A 108 -9.26 -13.82 -5.22
N PRO A 109 -8.44 -14.89 -5.18
CA PRO A 109 -7.08 -14.87 -5.73
C PRO A 109 -6.95 -14.57 -7.24
N ASP A 110 -8.05 -14.62 -8.00
CA ASP A 110 -8.11 -14.35 -9.45
C ASP A 110 -8.08 -12.86 -9.81
N ARG A 111 -8.02 -11.98 -8.81
CA ARG A 111 -7.94 -10.52 -8.98
C ARG A 111 -6.70 -9.96 -8.32
N ASN A 112 -6.28 -8.78 -8.76
CA ASN A 112 -5.19 -8.00 -8.17
C ASN A 112 -5.67 -6.59 -7.85
N LEU A 113 -5.37 -6.09 -6.65
CA LEU A 113 -5.52 -4.70 -6.25
C LEU A 113 -4.41 -3.85 -6.87
N TRP A 114 -4.78 -2.94 -7.76
CA TRP A 114 -3.87 -2.02 -8.42
C TRP A 114 -3.93 -0.65 -7.74
N SER A 115 -4.50 0.38 -8.37
CA SER A 115 -4.49 1.75 -7.84
C SER A 115 -5.50 1.93 -6.72
N THR A 116 -5.20 2.81 -5.77
CA THR A 116 -6.11 3.18 -4.68
C THR A 116 -6.40 4.68 -4.71
N SER A 117 -7.57 5.05 -4.19
CA SER A 117 -7.92 6.45 -3.93
C SER A 117 -8.76 6.54 -2.66
N LEU A 118 -8.54 7.57 -1.84
CA LEU A 118 -9.27 7.79 -0.59
C LEU A 118 -9.97 9.14 -0.64
N SER A 119 -11.29 9.13 -0.58
CA SER A 119 -12.12 10.35 -0.56
C SER A 119 -13.20 10.25 0.50
N GLY A 120 -13.24 11.24 1.40
CA GLY A 120 -14.19 11.26 2.51
C GLY A 120 -14.13 9.96 3.32
N ARG A 121 -15.28 9.28 3.47
CA ARG A 121 -15.39 8.00 4.20
C ARG A 121 -15.25 6.75 3.33
N ARG A 122 -14.86 6.88 2.06
CA ARG A 122 -14.76 5.76 1.11
C ARG A 122 -13.35 5.59 0.59
N GLY A 123 -12.87 4.36 0.60
CA GLY A 123 -11.70 3.92 -0.14
C GLY A 123 -12.13 3.30 -1.46
N PHE A 124 -11.39 3.58 -2.52
CA PHE A 124 -11.57 3.02 -3.85
C PHE A 124 -10.34 2.21 -4.22
N VAL A 125 -10.54 1.12 -4.95
CA VAL A 125 -9.44 0.33 -5.50
C VAL A 125 -9.82 -0.22 -6.88
N THR A 126 -8.85 -0.20 -7.79
CA THR A 126 -8.97 -0.84 -9.10
C THR A 126 -8.60 -2.31 -8.97
N LEU A 127 -9.52 -3.19 -9.35
CA LEU A 127 -9.31 -4.62 -9.49
C LEU A 127 -8.92 -4.94 -10.94
N LEU A 128 -7.81 -5.64 -11.13
CA LEU A 128 -7.44 -6.26 -12.41
C LEU A 128 -7.63 -7.77 -12.33
N GLY A 129 -8.06 -8.43 -13.39
CA GLY A 129 -8.23 -9.89 -13.40
C GLY A 129 -9.19 -10.37 -14.47
N ARG A 130 -9.68 -11.61 -14.34
CA ARG A 130 -10.68 -12.17 -15.26
C ARG A 130 -11.96 -11.31 -15.26
N GLY A 131 -12.46 -11.01 -16.46
CA GLY A 131 -13.62 -10.15 -16.67
C GLY A 131 -13.32 -8.65 -16.68
N GLY A 132 -12.05 -8.26 -16.87
CA GLY A 132 -11.64 -6.88 -17.10
C GLY A 132 -11.44 -6.04 -15.83
N PRO A 133 -10.92 -4.80 -15.99
CA PRO A 133 -10.71 -3.88 -14.88
C PRO A 133 -12.04 -3.41 -14.27
N LYS A 134 -12.11 -3.39 -12.93
CA LYS A 134 -13.28 -2.89 -12.18
C LYS A 134 -12.84 -1.98 -11.05
N ILE A 135 -13.54 -0.87 -10.84
CA ILE A 135 -13.34 -0.02 -9.65
C ILE A 135 -14.36 -0.42 -8.61
N VAL A 136 -13.91 -0.72 -7.40
CA VAL A 136 -14.78 -1.03 -6.25
C VAL A 136 -14.54 -0.02 -5.13
N SER A 137 -15.58 0.22 -4.32
CA SER A 137 -15.50 1.08 -3.14
C SER A 137 -15.77 0.29 -1.87
N ALA A 138 -15.04 0.62 -0.80
CA ALA A 138 -15.25 0.10 0.54
C ALA A 138 -15.41 1.27 1.53
N HIS A 139 -16.30 1.10 2.51
CA HIS A 139 -16.41 2.04 3.61
C HIS A 139 -15.20 1.93 4.53
N ARG A 140 -14.65 3.08 4.93
CA ARG A 140 -13.46 3.11 5.79
C ARG A 140 -13.79 2.65 7.20
#